data_AF-X0VFQ4-F1
#
_entry.id   AF-X0VFQ4-F1
#
_cell.length_a   1.000
_cell.length_b   1.000
_cell.length_c   1.000
_cell.angle_alpha   90.00
_cell.angle_beta   90.00
_cell.angle_gamma   90.00
#
_symmetry.space_group_name_H-M   'P 1'
#
loop_
_entity.id
_entity.type
_entity.pdbx_description
1 polymer ?
#
loop_
_entity_poly.entity_id
_entity_poly.type
_entity_poly.pdbx_seq_one_letter_code
_entity_poly.pdbx_strand_id
1 'polypeptide(L)'
;MGLFGFSKASFPQTTVSKDIVAHYQRLRPIRLRLNHELVRRLSRDVLNDGAKKIGILRGGMFVFDNEDETSVLMDYCIYDVYRKGRNAVEQYLCDCPPDPDSDEMACLHAMQHATYTLVAVLRIEPGVGCHVRNLFTEETRLLVDIGFSETAQPGAVVATRLLDFGGFVATGGAALPLGILDNDELDKWQRKLRAGVDDDHFDPAPLIRACLQRGASSNIR
;
A
#
# COMPACT_ATOMS: atom_id res chain seq x y z
N MET A 1 23.50 -18.74 -19.74
CA MET A 1 22.88 -19.93 -19.11
C MET A 1 22.89 -19.73 -17.60
N GLY A 2 21.72 -19.48 -17.02
CA GLY A 2 21.51 -19.40 -15.58
C GLY A 2 20.02 -19.60 -15.32
N LEU A 3 19.64 -20.84 -14.96
CA LEU A 3 18.27 -21.23 -14.67
C LEU A 3 17.84 -20.67 -13.32
N PHE A 4 16.87 -19.77 -13.28
CA PHE A 4 16.05 -19.56 -12.09
C PHE A 4 14.94 -20.60 -12.09
N GLY A 5 15.16 -21.67 -11.32
CA GLY A 5 14.18 -22.73 -11.10
C GLY A 5 13.02 -22.22 -10.24
N PHE A 6 11.87 -22.01 -10.85
CA PHE A 6 10.61 -21.88 -10.14
C PHE A 6 10.21 -23.25 -9.60
N SER A 7 10.48 -23.51 -8.31
CA SER A 7 9.91 -24.66 -7.63
C SER A 7 8.40 -24.44 -7.46
N LYS A 8 7.59 -25.29 -8.12
CA LYS A 8 6.14 -25.34 -7.94
C LYS A 8 5.84 -25.95 -6.56
N ALA A 9 5.71 -25.12 -5.54
CA ALA A 9 5.01 -25.51 -4.34
C ALA A 9 3.50 -25.67 -4.67
N SER A 10 2.97 -26.87 -4.47
CA SER A 10 1.55 -27.17 -4.60
C SER A 10 0.83 -26.77 -3.31
N PHE A 11 -0.11 -25.82 -3.40
CA PHE A 11 -0.92 -25.37 -2.27
C PHE A 11 -2.36 -25.92 -2.41
N PRO A 12 -3.02 -26.37 -1.32
CA PRO A 12 -4.42 -26.77 -1.36
C PRO A 12 -5.31 -25.53 -1.55
N GLN A 13 -5.94 -25.38 -2.72
CA GLN A 13 -6.29 -24.06 -3.27
C GLN A 13 -7.77 -23.63 -3.24
N THR A 14 -8.76 -24.49 -2.96
CA THR A 14 -10.18 -24.09 -3.27
C THR A 14 -11.00 -23.62 -2.06
N THR A 15 -10.90 -24.29 -0.90
CA THR A 15 -11.68 -23.90 0.30
C THR A 15 -11.03 -22.71 1.02
N VAL A 16 -9.70 -22.76 1.17
CA VAL A 16 -8.90 -21.69 1.81
C VAL A 16 -9.10 -20.35 1.09
N SER A 17 -9.14 -20.34 -0.24
CA SER A 17 -9.35 -19.11 -1.01
C SER A 17 -10.75 -18.52 -0.86
N LYS A 18 -11.79 -19.34 -0.65
CA LYS A 18 -13.16 -18.83 -0.42
C LYS A 18 -13.30 -18.13 0.93
N ASP A 19 -12.74 -18.72 1.98
CA ASP A 19 -12.79 -18.15 3.33
C ASP A 19 -12.00 -16.83 3.39
N ILE A 20 -10.84 -16.77 2.73
CA ILE A 20 -10.04 -15.54 2.61
C ILE A 20 -10.81 -14.45 1.86
N VAL A 21 -11.43 -14.77 0.73
CA VAL A 21 -12.22 -13.79 -0.04
C VAL A 21 -13.42 -13.30 0.77
N ALA A 22 -14.13 -14.18 1.46
CA ALA A 22 -15.25 -13.80 2.32
C ALA A 22 -14.80 -12.88 3.47
N HIS A 23 -13.67 -13.20 4.10
CA HIS A 23 -13.08 -12.35 5.14
C HIS A 23 -12.72 -10.96 4.58
N TYR A 24 -12.02 -10.91 3.45
CA TYR A 24 -11.69 -9.66 2.78
C TYR A 24 -12.93 -8.82 2.43
N GLN A 25 -13.97 -9.46 1.86
CA GLN A 25 -15.21 -8.78 1.50
C GLN A 25 -15.93 -8.18 2.72
N ARG A 26 -15.86 -8.84 3.88
CA ARG A 26 -16.40 -8.34 5.14
C ARG A 26 -15.66 -7.09 5.63
N LEU A 27 -14.34 -7.09 5.53
CA LEU A 27 -13.48 -5.98 6.00
C LEU A 27 -13.46 -4.77 5.06
N ARG A 28 -13.59 -4.98 3.74
CA ARG A 28 -13.49 -3.93 2.72
C ARG A 28 -14.41 -2.71 2.96
N PRO A 29 -15.73 -2.85 3.22
CA PRO A 29 -16.61 -1.70 3.46
C PRO A 29 -16.27 -0.97 4.77
N ILE A 30 -15.85 -1.70 5.81
CA ILE A 30 -15.43 -1.12 7.09
C ILE A 30 -14.19 -0.25 6.87
N ARG A 31 -13.19 -0.78 6.16
CA ARG A 31 -11.96 -0.06 5.82
C ARG A 31 -12.21 1.18 4.95
N LEU A 32 -13.16 1.11 4.01
CA LEU A 32 -13.54 2.27 3.19
C LEU A 32 -14.14 3.37 4.07
N ARG A 33 -15.05 3.02 4.97
CA ARG A 33 -15.65 3.95 5.93
C ARG A 33 -14.58 4.57 6.84
N LEU A 34 -13.67 3.76 7.40
CA LEU A 34 -12.58 4.24 8.25
C LEU A 34 -11.65 5.22 7.51
N ASN A 35 -11.28 4.92 6.26
CA ASN A 35 -10.51 5.85 5.43
C ASN A 35 -11.22 7.21 5.29
N HIS A 36 -12.53 7.21 4.97
CA HIS A 36 -13.28 8.45 4.88
C HIS A 36 -13.30 9.24 6.20
N GLU A 37 -13.49 8.57 7.33
CA GLU A 37 -13.47 9.23 8.65
C GLU A 37 -12.10 9.79 9.00
N LEU A 38 -11.01 9.08 8.67
CA LEU A 38 -9.64 9.56 8.87
C LEU A 38 -9.33 10.78 7.99
N VAL A 39 -9.70 10.74 6.70
CA VAL A 39 -9.54 11.89 5.78
C VAL A 39 -10.24 13.13 6.33
N ARG A 40 -11.46 12.99 6.84
CA ARG A 40 -12.23 14.11 7.40
C ARG A 40 -11.59 14.75 8.64
N ARG A 41 -10.71 14.02 9.34
CA ARG A 41 -9.98 14.50 10.51
C ARG A 41 -8.66 15.19 10.16
N LEU A 42 -8.19 15.08 8.91
CA LEU A 42 -6.95 15.71 8.50
C LEU A 42 -7.09 17.24 8.50
N SER A 43 -6.21 17.91 9.23
CA SER A 43 -6.15 19.36 9.25
C SER A 43 -5.43 19.91 8.01
N ARG A 44 -5.65 21.18 7.71
CA ARG A 44 -5.01 21.84 6.55
C ARG A 44 -3.49 21.86 6.66
N ASP A 45 -2.94 21.99 7.86
CA ASP A 45 -1.48 21.95 8.06
C ASP A 45 -0.91 20.56 7.77
N VAL A 46 -1.61 19.49 8.13
CA VAL A 46 -1.21 18.10 7.81
C VAL A 46 -1.20 17.88 6.30
N LEU A 47 -2.26 18.33 5.61
CA LEU A 47 -2.34 18.24 4.14
C LEU A 47 -1.22 19.02 3.45
N ASN A 48 -0.92 20.23 3.91
CA ASN A 48 0.16 21.05 3.35
C ASN A 48 1.54 20.40 3.56
N ASP A 49 1.80 19.87 4.75
CA ASP A 49 3.06 19.18 5.07
C ASP A 49 3.23 17.92 4.22
N GLY A 50 2.17 17.10 4.14
CA GLY A 50 2.15 15.91 3.31
C GLY A 50 2.43 16.24 1.84
N ALA A 51 1.70 17.19 1.27
CA ALA A 51 1.87 17.59 -0.13
C ALA A 51 3.26 18.17 -0.42
N LYS A 52 3.84 18.92 0.52
CA LYS A 52 5.22 19.40 0.42
C LYS A 52 6.21 18.23 0.44
N LYS A 53 6.01 17.26 1.33
CA LYS A 53 6.89 16.08 1.45
C LYS A 53 6.84 15.18 0.21
N ILE A 54 5.68 14.93 -0.38
CA ILE A 54 5.59 14.07 -1.58
C ILE A 54 5.77 14.82 -2.91
N GLY A 55 5.89 16.15 -2.88
CA GLY A 55 6.22 16.98 -4.05
C GLY A 55 5.03 17.48 -4.87
N ILE A 56 3.83 17.39 -4.31
CA ILE A 56 2.56 17.90 -4.89
C ILE A 56 2.40 19.40 -4.66
N LEU A 57 2.91 19.93 -3.54
CA LEU A 57 2.84 21.38 -3.26
C LEU A 57 3.95 22.12 -4.03
N ARG A 58 3.58 22.95 -5.02
CA ARG A 58 4.51 23.77 -5.82
C ARG A 58 4.10 25.22 -5.79
N GLY A 59 5.01 26.10 -5.36
CA GLY A 59 4.72 27.55 -5.28
C GLY A 59 3.54 27.91 -4.35
N GLY A 60 3.23 27.06 -3.36
CA GLY A 60 2.09 27.26 -2.44
C GLY A 60 0.73 26.77 -2.97
N MET A 61 0.69 26.19 -4.16
CA MET A 61 -0.51 25.57 -4.73
C MET A 61 -0.36 24.05 -4.81
N PHE A 62 -1.46 23.32 -4.60
CA PHE A 62 -1.51 21.89 -4.86
C PHE A 62 -1.57 21.67 -6.36
N VAL A 63 -0.64 20.88 -6.90
CA VAL A 63 -0.58 20.53 -8.31
C VAL A 63 -0.77 19.03 -8.41
N PHE A 64 -1.94 18.62 -8.91
CA PHE A 64 -2.29 17.23 -9.16
C PHE A 64 -2.41 17.00 -10.66
N ASP A 65 -1.81 15.92 -11.15
CA ASP A 65 -1.94 15.51 -12.54
C ASP A 65 -3.23 14.68 -12.78
N ASN A 66 -3.75 14.00 -11.74
CA ASN A 66 -5.00 13.23 -11.77
C ASN A 66 -5.60 13.01 -10.35
N GLU A 67 -6.80 12.42 -10.29
CA GLU A 67 -7.50 12.12 -9.03
C GLU A 67 -6.73 11.14 -8.13
N ASP A 68 -5.96 10.21 -8.73
CA ASP A 68 -5.20 9.23 -7.96
C ASP A 68 -4.07 9.85 -7.13
N GLU A 69 -3.50 10.97 -7.58
CA GLU A 69 -2.54 11.73 -6.78
C GLU A 69 -3.15 12.33 -5.53
N THR A 70 -4.46 12.63 -5.54
CA THR A 70 -5.19 13.02 -4.34
C THR A 70 -5.27 11.84 -3.38
N SER A 71 -5.60 10.63 -3.86
CA SER A 71 -5.63 9.41 -3.05
C SER A 71 -4.27 9.12 -2.40
N VAL A 72 -3.17 9.30 -3.14
CA VAL A 72 -1.80 9.15 -2.63
C VAL A 72 -1.46 10.18 -1.56
N LEU A 73 -1.88 11.45 -1.74
CA LEU A 73 -1.71 12.47 -0.71
C LEU A 73 -2.46 12.11 0.58
N MET A 74 -3.72 11.68 0.45
CA MET A 74 -4.54 11.31 1.60
C MET A 74 -3.94 10.11 2.34
N ASP A 75 -3.49 9.08 1.61
CA ASP A 75 -2.79 7.94 2.21
C ASP A 75 -1.55 8.41 2.99
N TYR A 76 -0.66 9.17 2.36
CA TYR A 76 0.55 9.66 3.04
C TYR A 76 0.22 10.47 4.31
N CYS A 77 -0.81 11.32 4.25
CA CYS A 77 -1.22 12.12 5.40
C CYS A 77 -1.84 11.31 6.54
N ILE A 78 -2.54 10.21 6.23
CA ILE A 78 -3.14 9.33 7.25
C ILE A 78 -2.07 8.59 8.04
N TYR A 79 -1.06 8.06 7.36
CA TYR A 79 -0.12 7.10 7.97
C TYR A 79 1.24 7.72 8.35
N ASP A 80 1.74 8.72 7.62
CA ASP A 80 3.14 9.14 7.70
C ASP A 80 3.36 10.61 8.09
N VAL A 81 2.27 11.37 8.32
CA VAL A 81 2.35 12.72 8.88
C VAL A 81 2.02 12.68 10.38
N TYR A 82 3.04 12.92 11.19
CA TYR A 82 2.94 12.89 12.64
C TYR A 82 2.69 14.27 13.24
N ARG A 83 1.80 14.32 14.24
CA ARG A 83 1.58 15.47 15.11
C ARG A 83 1.63 15.01 16.56
N LYS A 84 2.50 15.65 17.36
CA LYS A 84 2.71 15.28 18.76
C LYS A 84 3.00 13.78 18.95
N GLY A 85 3.79 13.21 18.02
CA GLY A 85 4.17 11.80 18.04
C GLY A 85 3.10 10.80 17.60
N ARG A 86 1.97 11.24 17.03
CA ARG A 86 0.93 10.35 16.49
C ARG A 86 0.53 10.71 15.06
N ASN A 87 0.25 9.69 14.25
CA ASN A 87 -0.41 9.84 12.96
C ASN A 87 -1.95 9.83 13.12
N ALA A 88 -2.69 9.93 12.02
CA ALA A 88 -4.15 10.02 12.05
C ALA A 88 -4.82 8.74 12.60
N VAL A 89 -4.26 7.57 12.28
CA VAL A 89 -4.77 6.26 12.74
C VAL A 89 -4.59 6.11 14.25
N GLU A 90 -3.40 6.41 14.76
CA GLU A 90 -3.09 6.35 16.19
C GLU A 90 -3.91 7.35 16.99
N GLN A 91 -4.10 8.55 16.45
CA GLN A 91 -4.95 9.56 17.07
C GLN A 91 -6.42 9.09 17.09
N TYR A 92 -6.92 8.48 16.01
CA TYR A 92 -8.28 7.93 15.96
C TYR A 92 -8.48 6.84 17.03
N LEU A 93 -7.53 5.90 17.17
CA LEU A 93 -7.58 4.85 18.19
C LEU A 93 -7.64 5.42 19.62
N CYS A 94 -6.99 6.55 19.88
CA CYS A 94 -7.04 7.22 21.18
C CYS A 94 -8.40 7.90 21.43
N ASP A 95 -8.97 8.53 20.41
CA ASP A 95 -10.18 9.33 20.54
C ASP A 95 -11.46 8.48 20.52
N CYS A 96 -11.45 7.39 19.75
CA CYS A 96 -12.61 6.56 19.44
C CYS A 96 -12.23 5.07 19.38
N PRO A 97 -11.74 4.46 20.48
CA PRO A 97 -11.39 3.04 20.47
C PRO A 97 -12.65 2.18 20.22
N PRO A 98 -12.68 1.34 19.17
CA PRO A 98 -13.76 0.39 18.96
C PRO A 98 -13.74 -0.74 19.99
N ASP A 99 -14.75 -1.60 19.94
CA ASP A 99 -14.74 -2.88 20.63
C ASP A 99 -13.50 -3.70 20.20
N PRO A 100 -12.64 -4.19 21.13
CA PRO A 100 -11.43 -4.94 20.82
C PRO A 100 -11.63 -6.16 19.92
N ASP A 101 -12.79 -6.81 20.00
CA ASP A 101 -13.10 -8.03 19.24
C ASP A 101 -13.82 -7.74 17.91
N SER A 102 -13.99 -6.47 17.55
CA SER A 102 -14.67 -6.07 16.32
C SER A 102 -13.76 -6.11 15.08
N ASP A 103 -14.39 -6.33 13.92
CA ASP A 103 -13.72 -6.17 12.62
C ASP A 103 -13.18 -4.73 12.42
N GLU A 104 -13.79 -3.72 13.06
CA GLU A 104 -13.30 -2.34 13.02
C GLU A 104 -11.96 -2.19 13.74
N MET A 105 -11.81 -2.81 14.92
CA MET A 105 -10.52 -2.89 15.61
C MET A 105 -9.49 -3.65 14.77
N ALA A 106 -9.88 -4.77 14.17
CA ALA A 106 -8.98 -5.53 13.28
C ALA A 106 -8.48 -4.68 12.11
N CYS A 107 -9.36 -3.89 11.48
CA CYS A 107 -8.96 -2.93 10.44
C CYS A 107 -8.00 -1.85 10.96
N LEU A 108 -8.31 -1.20 12.08
CA LEU A 108 -7.45 -0.15 12.62
C LEU A 108 -6.09 -0.67 13.07
N HIS A 109 -6.02 -1.88 13.62
CA HIS A 109 -4.76 -2.52 13.96
C HIS A 109 -3.91 -2.80 12.71
N ALA A 110 -4.52 -3.31 11.64
CA ALA A 110 -3.85 -3.50 10.36
C ALA A 110 -3.40 -2.17 9.73
N MET A 111 -4.17 -1.10 9.90
CA MET A 111 -3.83 0.26 9.46
C MET A 111 -2.67 0.85 10.28
N GLN A 112 -2.67 0.66 11.60
CA GLN A 112 -1.61 1.16 12.49
C GLN A 112 -0.25 0.56 12.15
N HIS A 113 -0.21 -0.71 11.76
CA HIS A 113 1.00 -1.44 11.40
C HIS A 113 1.24 -1.50 9.88
N ALA A 114 0.52 -0.67 9.12
CA ALA A 114 0.57 -0.73 7.66
C ALA A 114 1.92 -0.24 7.15
N THR A 115 2.51 -0.98 6.20
CA THR A 115 3.83 -0.67 5.66
C THR A 115 3.71 -0.22 4.21
N TYR A 116 4.36 0.90 3.86
CA TYR A 116 4.46 1.32 2.46
C TYR A 116 5.65 0.64 1.81
N THR A 117 5.45 0.02 0.65
CA THR A 117 6.47 -0.84 0.03
C THR A 117 6.36 -0.87 -1.50
N LEU A 118 7.31 -1.55 -2.14
CA LEU A 118 7.25 -1.99 -3.53
C LEU A 118 6.99 -3.50 -3.55
N VAL A 119 6.00 -3.92 -4.31
CA VAL A 119 5.68 -5.32 -4.49
C VAL A 119 5.77 -5.71 -5.96
N ALA A 120 6.35 -6.88 -6.25
CA ALA A 120 6.33 -7.49 -7.57
C ALA A 120 5.32 -8.63 -7.62
N VAL A 121 4.45 -8.63 -8.62
CA VAL A 121 3.49 -9.72 -8.88
C VAL A 121 4.24 -10.95 -9.37
N LEU A 122 4.16 -12.05 -8.62
CA LEU A 122 4.77 -13.33 -9.00
C LEU A 122 3.80 -14.20 -9.81
N ARG A 123 2.57 -14.31 -9.30
CA ARG A 123 1.48 -15.08 -9.93
C ARG A 123 0.13 -14.52 -9.54
N ILE A 124 -0.86 -14.81 -10.35
CA ILE A 124 -2.25 -14.36 -10.17
C ILE A 124 -3.09 -15.56 -9.69
N GLU A 125 -3.98 -15.31 -8.73
CA GLU A 125 -5.07 -16.21 -8.36
C GLU A 125 -6.39 -15.53 -8.76
N PRO A 126 -6.95 -15.86 -9.93
CA PRO A 126 -8.14 -15.19 -10.46
C PRO A 126 -9.32 -15.23 -9.48
N GLY A 127 -9.96 -14.07 -9.29
CA GLY A 127 -11.11 -13.93 -8.37
C GLY A 127 -10.72 -13.85 -6.89
N VAL A 128 -9.42 -13.86 -6.58
CA VAL A 128 -8.88 -13.78 -5.22
C VAL A 128 -7.90 -12.61 -5.11
N GLY A 129 -6.82 -12.63 -5.90
CA GLY A 129 -5.72 -11.69 -5.72
C GLY A 129 -4.45 -12.10 -6.47
N CYS A 130 -3.31 -11.66 -5.95
CA CYS A 130 -2.00 -11.96 -6.49
C CYS A 130 -1.05 -12.41 -5.39
N HIS A 131 -0.18 -13.36 -5.70
CA HIS A 131 1.00 -13.58 -4.86
C HIS A 131 2.04 -12.57 -5.23
N VAL A 132 2.45 -11.78 -4.25
CA VAL A 132 3.37 -10.67 -4.43
C VAL A 132 4.59 -10.86 -3.56
N ARG A 133 5.74 -10.41 -4.05
CA ARG A 133 6.99 -10.36 -3.30
C ARG A 133 7.28 -8.92 -2.90
N ASN A 134 7.46 -8.69 -1.60
CA ASN A 134 7.94 -7.42 -1.08
C ASN A 134 9.42 -7.24 -1.47
N LEU A 135 9.76 -6.16 -2.16
CA LEU A 135 11.11 -5.92 -2.67
C LEU A 135 12.09 -5.38 -1.61
N PHE A 136 11.60 -5.04 -0.42
CA PHE A 136 12.43 -4.68 0.73
C PHE A 136 12.77 -5.89 1.59
N THR A 137 11.77 -6.72 1.89
CA THR A 137 11.90 -7.85 2.83
C THR A 137 12.09 -9.21 2.15
N GLU A 138 11.89 -9.28 0.83
CA GLU A 138 11.84 -10.52 0.02
C GLU A 138 10.71 -11.49 0.44
N GLU A 139 9.86 -11.09 1.38
CA GLU A 139 8.71 -11.87 1.84
C GLU A 139 7.67 -12.00 0.74
N THR A 140 7.12 -13.20 0.58
CA THR A 140 6.02 -13.47 -0.35
C THR A 140 4.71 -13.60 0.41
N ARG A 141 3.69 -12.85 -0.01
CA ARG A 141 2.36 -12.85 0.60
C ARG A 141 1.26 -12.90 -0.46
N LEU A 142 0.10 -13.43 -0.07
CA LEU A 142 -1.12 -13.32 -0.86
C LEU A 142 -1.72 -11.92 -0.65
N LEU A 143 -1.67 -11.09 -1.68
CA LEU A 143 -2.35 -9.81 -1.75
C LEU A 143 -3.75 -10.01 -2.31
N VAL A 144 -4.77 -9.85 -1.47
CA VAL A 144 -6.18 -10.07 -1.84
C VAL A 144 -6.74 -8.77 -2.38
N ASP A 145 -7.03 -8.78 -3.68
CA ASP A 145 -7.68 -7.71 -4.41
C ASP A 145 -8.26 -8.31 -5.70
N ILE A 146 -9.59 -8.43 -5.73
CA ILE A 146 -10.31 -9.10 -6.82
C ILE A 146 -10.09 -8.35 -8.13
N GLY A 147 -10.23 -7.02 -8.11
CA GLY A 147 -10.06 -6.19 -9.31
C GLY A 147 -8.62 -6.23 -9.82
N PHE A 148 -7.64 -6.13 -8.91
CA PHE A 148 -6.25 -6.24 -9.31
C PHE A 148 -5.91 -7.64 -9.86
N SER A 149 -6.54 -8.71 -9.36
CA SER A 149 -6.35 -10.06 -9.91
C SER A 149 -6.80 -10.21 -11.37
N GLU A 150 -7.69 -9.32 -11.84
CA GLU A 150 -8.19 -9.33 -13.21
C GLU A 150 -7.33 -8.51 -14.17
N THR A 151 -6.59 -7.52 -13.66
CA THR A 151 -5.82 -6.56 -14.47
C THR A 151 -4.30 -6.71 -14.34
N ALA A 152 -3.81 -7.32 -13.26
CA ALA A 152 -2.39 -7.50 -12.99
C ALA A 152 -1.72 -8.42 -14.02
N GLN A 153 -0.40 -8.30 -14.13
CA GLN A 153 0.45 -9.18 -14.93
C GLN A 153 1.63 -9.66 -14.08
N PRO A 154 2.07 -10.92 -14.21
CA PRO A 154 3.32 -11.38 -13.59
C PRO A 154 4.49 -10.48 -14.01
N GLY A 155 5.34 -10.12 -13.06
CA GLY A 155 6.44 -9.17 -13.23
C GLY A 155 6.05 -7.70 -13.04
N ALA A 156 4.75 -7.36 -12.97
CA ALA A 156 4.33 -6.00 -12.69
C ALA A 156 4.76 -5.59 -11.27
N VAL A 157 5.26 -4.36 -11.15
CA VAL A 157 5.68 -3.76 -9.89
C VAL A 157 4.73 -2.63 -9.52
N VAL A 158 4.35 -2.60 -8.24
CA VAL A 158 3.43 -1.60 -7.69
C VAL A 158 4.01 -1.05 -6.40
N ALA A 159 4.03 0.27 -6.25
CA ALA A 159 4.23 0.91 -4.96
C ALA A 159 2.89 1.02 -4.24
N THR A 160 2.78 0.48 -3.04
CA THR A 160 1.52 0.49 -2.30
C THR A 160 1.74 0.27 -0.82
N ARG A 161 0.73 0.64 -0.04
CA ARG A 161 0.65 0.30 1.38
C ARG A 161 0.04 -1.08 1.56
N LEU A 162 0.66 -1.92 2.37
CA LEU A 162 0.16 -3.23 2.76
C LEU A 162 -0.45 -3.17 4.15
N LEU A 163 -1.70 -3.63 4.25
CA LEU A 163 -2.40 -3.90 5.51
C LEU A 163 -2.39 -5.40 5.74
N ASP A 164 -1.85 -5.83 6.88
CA ASP A 164 -1.70 -7.24 7.23
C ASP A 164 -2.87 -7.73 8.10
N PHE A 165 -3.57 -8.77 7.63
CA PHE A 165 -4.67 -9.44 8.33
C PHE A 165 -4.29 -10.88 8.74
N GLY A 166 -2.99 -11.17 8.84
CA GLY A 166 -2.41 -12.48 9.13
C GLY A 166 -2.40 -13.37 7.89
N GLY A 167 -3.56 -13.92 7.54
CA GLY A 167 -3.68 -14.89 6.44
C GLY A 167 -3.48 -14.29 5.03
N PHE A 168 -3.62 -12.97 4.91
CA PHE A 168 -3.44 -12.23 3.66
C PHE A 168 -3.07 -10.77 3.93
N VAL A 169 -2.63 -10.09 2.89
CA VAL A 169 -2.44 -8.63 2.89
C VAL A 169 -3.41 -7.96 1.91
N ALA A 170 -3.75 -6.70 2.15
CA ALA A 170 -4.54 -5.88 1.24
C ALA A 170 -3.88 -4.51 0.99
N THR A 171 -4.22 -3.87 -0.13
CA THR A 171 -3.68 -2.54 -0.50
C THR A 171 -4.34 -1.41 0.30
N GLY A 172 -3.64 -0.32 0.59
CA GLY A 172 -4.21 0.88 1.23
C GLY A 172 -5.24 1.63 0.39
N GLY A 173 -5.34 1.32 -0.91
CA GLY A 173 -6.25 1.98 -1.85
C GLY A 173 -5.61 3.09 -2.68
N ALA A 174 -4.36 3.46 -2.41
CA ALA A 174 -3.59 4.45 -3.16
C ALA A 174 -2.32 3.82 -3.76
N ALA A 175 -2.50 2.87 -4.67
CA ALA A 175 -1.39 2.18 -5.33
C ALA A 175 -0.84 2.99 -6.50
N LEU A 176 0.48 2.98 -6.69
CA LEU A 176 1.19 3.60 -7.80
C LEU A 176 1.85 2.51 -8.67
N PRO A 177 1.21 2.11 -9.79
CA PRO A 177 1.75 1.10 -10.68
C PRO A 177 2.99 1.61 -11.43
N LEU A 178 4.06 0.82 -11.41
CA LEU A 178 5.31 1.08 -12.12
C LEU A 178 5.44 0.25 -13.41
N GLY A 179 4.45 -0.59 -13.70
CA GLY A 179 4.49 -1.51 -14.85
C GLY A 179 5.45 -2.68 -14.63
N ILE A 180 5.83 -3.36 -15.71
CA ILE A 180 6.84 -4.40 -15.69
C ILE A 180 8.20 -3.71 -15.82
N LEU A 181 9.05 -3.88 -14.81
CA LEU A 181 10.39 -3.30 -14.79
C LEU A 181 11.41 -4.33 -15.29
N ASP A 182 12.42 -3.88 -16.03
CA ASP A 182 13.58 -4.71 -16.31
C ASP A 182 14.48 -4.88 -15.08
N ASN A 183 15.48 -5.77 -15.16
CA ASN A 183 16.38 -6.05 -14.03
C ASN A 183 17.19 -4.81 -13.61
N ASP A 184 17.61 -3.97 -14.56
CA ASP A 184 18.41 -2.78 -14.27
C ASP A 184 17.57 -1.73 -13.53
N GLU A 185 16.31 -1.57 -13.90
CA GLU A 185 15.34 -0.72 -13.22
C GLU A 185 14.99 -1.24 -11.83
N LEU A 186 14.79 -2.56 -11.69
CA LEU A 186 14.55 -3.21 -10.41
C LEU A 186 15.74 -2.98 -9.47
N ASP A 187 16.97 -3.17 -9.95
CA ASP A 187 18.20 -2.95 -9.19
C ASP A 187 18.38 -1.48 -8.80
N LYS A 188 17.96 -0.53 -9.65
CA LYS A 188 17.95 0.90 -9.31
C LYS A 188 16.99 1.18 -8.16
N TRP A 189 15.79 0.59 -8.19
CA TRP A 189 14.83 0.73 -7.10
C TRP A 189 15.37 0.10 -5.82
N GLN A 190 15.83 -1.15 -5.86
CA GLN A 190 16.39 -1.84 -4.70
C GLN A 190 17.57 -1.06 -4.07
N ARG A 191 18.45 -0.46 -4.89
CA ARG A 191 19.52 0.41 -4.38
C ARG A 191 19.00 1.69 -3.72
N LYS A 192 18.01 2.36 -4.33
CA LYS A 192 17.37 3.54 -3.73
C LYS A 192 16.70 3.20 -2.40
N LEU A 193 16.05 2.05 -2.34
CA LEU A 193 15.38 1.57 -1.13
C LEU A 193 16.39 1.30 -0.01
N ARG A 194 17.49 0.60 -0.30
CA ARG A 194 18.55 0.33 0.69
C ARG A 194 19.26 1.58 1.20
N ALA A 195 19.35 2.63 0.39
CA ALA A 195 20.00 3.88 0.76
C ALA A 195 19.11 4.81 1.61
N GLY A 196 17.80 4.53 1.72
CA GLY A 196 16.84 5.36 2.45
C GLY A 196 16.33 4.77 3.76
N VAL A 197 16.90 3.65 4.22
CA VAL A 197 16.58 3.02 5.50
C VAL A 197 17.64 3.47 6.52
N ASP A 198 17.41 4.60 7.17
CA ASP A 198 18.04 4.91 8.46
C ASP A 198 17.10 4.46 9.59
N ASP A 199 17.67 4.03 10.70
CA ASP A 199 16.99 3.34 11.82
C ASP A 199 15.77 4.08 12.41
N ASP A 200 14.87 3.25 12.95
CA ASP A 200 13.64 3.48 13.71
C ASP A 200 12.36 3.95 12.97
N HIS A 201 12.41 4.65 11.83
CA HIS A 201 11.17 4.99 11.08
C HIS A 201 11.38 5.23 9.57
N PHE A 202 10.87 4.32 8.73
CA PHE A 202 10.88 4.48 7.26
C PHE A 202 9.88 5.55 6.80
N ASP A 203 10.35 6.67 6.24
CA ASP A 203 9.49 7.68 5.59
C ASP A 203 9.31 7.34 4.09
N PRO A 204 8.09 7.00 3.62
CA PRO A 204 7.87 6.65 2.22
C PRO A 204 7.86 7.83 1.25
N ALA A 205 7.92 9.08 1.72
CA ALA A 205 7.83 10.26 0.86
C ALA A 205 8.83 10.28 -0.32
N PRO A 206 10.12 9.92 -0.16
CA PRO A 206 11.06 9.89 -1.28
C PRO A 206 10.67 8.85 -2.35
N LEU A 207 10.16 7.69 -1.92
CA LEU A 207 9.67 6.64 -2.81
C LEU A 207 8.42 7.12 -3.56
N ILE A 208 7.42 7.62 -2.85
CA ILE A 208 6.18 8.16 -3.43
C ILE A 208 6.51 9.26 -4.46
N ARG A 209 7.35 10.23 -4.07
CA ARG A 209 7.77 11.32 -4.96
C ARG A 209 8.44 10.79 -6.23
N ALA A 210 9.32 9.80 -6.11
CA ALA A 210 9.98 9.20 -7.26
C ALA A 210 8.99 8.46 -8.19
N CYS A 211 7.96 7.81 -7.64
CA CYS A 211 6.89 7.21 -8.43
C CYS A 211 6.06 8.28 -9.16
N LEU A 212 5.64 9.35 -8.48
CA LEU A 212 4.86 10.45 -9.08
C LEU A 212 5.63 11.14 -10.22
N GLN A 213 6.93 11.41 -10.04
CA GLN A 213 7.77 12.01 -11.07
C GLN A 213 7.92 11.16 -12.35
N ARG A 214 7.67 9.84 -12.26
CA ARG A 214 7.64 8.93 -13.42
C ARG A 214 6.25 8.82 -14.06
N GLY A 215 5.25 9.55 -13.55
CA GLY A 215 3.86 9.45 -14.02
C GLY A 215 3.17 8.15 -13.62
N ALA A 216 3.58 7.50 -12.52
CA ALA A 216 2.99 6.24 -12.07
C ALA A 216 1.49 6.35 -11.77
N SER A 217 1.02 7.53 -11.35
CA SER A 217 -0.40 7.81 -11.11
C SER A 217 -1.23 7.68 -12.39
N SER A 218 -0.69 8.06 -13.55
CA SER A 218 -1.37 7.96 -14.86
C SER A 218 -1.52 6.53 -15.40
N ASN A 219 -0.95 5.52 -14.71
CA ASN A 219 -1.00 4.12 -15.11
C ASN A 219 -2.05 3.31 -14.32
N ILE A 220 -2.82 3.97 -13.46
CA ILE A 220 -3.92 3.36 -12.72
C ILE A 220 -5.06 3.08 -13.70
N ARG A 221 -5.56 1.85 -13.71
CA ARG A 221 -6.60 1.35 -14.63
C ARG A 221 -7.71 0.67 -13.86
#